data_AF-A0A3C1NB23-F1
#
_entry.id   AF-A0A3C1NB23-F1
#
_cell.length_a   1.000
_cell.length_b   1.000
_cell.length_c   1.000
_cell.angle_alpha   90.00
_cell.angle_beta   90.00
_cell.angle_gamma   90.00
#
_symmetry.space_group_name_H-M   'P 1'
#
loop_
_entity.id
_entity.type
_entity.pdbx_description
1 polymer ?
#
loop_
_entity_poly.entity_id
_entity_poly.type
_entity_poly.pdbx_seq_one_letter_code
_entity_poly.pdbx_strand_id
1 'polypeptide(L)'
;MSDPIRVVDAHIHLWDLSTGLYPHFEEPSDSFIGNTAEIARSYLLPELLAEGGAEVILEKAVHVEAFPTERVEETRVLQSLADGAGEGKPQALVVNVDLAVDDAEAQIIDQKRFANTRGIRQVMNLHENAAYSYGAPDYLANPVWMENFDLLRSHDLTFDLQIYPHQMAGCAALAAQNPEVGIVLNHAGMFVDRTPAG
;
A
#
# COMPACT_ATOMS: atom_id res chain seq x y z
N MET A 1 26.72 26.00 0.13
CA MET A 1 25.48 25.20 0.06
C MET A 1 25.75 23.94 0.84
N SER A 2 24.84 23.51 1.72
CA SER A 2 24.95 22.23 2.43
C SER A 2 24.81 21.07 1.45
N ASP A 3 25.40 19.92 1.78
CA ASP A 3 25.18 18.69 1.01
C ASP A 3 23.69 18.30 1.06
N PRO A 4 23.14 17.74 -0.05
CA PRO A 4 21.76 17.31 -0.10
C PRO A 4 21.50 16.15 0.87
N ILE A 5 20.30 16.14 1.45
CA ILE A 5 19.84 15.03 2.29
C ILE A 5 19.48 13.86 1.37
N ARG A 6 19.97 12.67 1.69
CA ARG A 6 19.63 11.43 0.96
C ARG A 6 18.62 10.65 1.77
N VAL A 7 17.49 10.30 1.17
CA VAL A 7 16.37 9.66 1.86
C VAL A 7 15.98 8.35 1.19
N VAL A 8 15.44 7.44 2.00
CA VAL A 8 14.62 6.34 1.52
C VAL A 8 13.18 6.69 1.85
N ASP A 9 12.35 6.80 0.83
CA ASP A 9 10.91 6.94 1.04
C ASP A 9 10.28 5.55 1.14
N ALA A 10 9.73 5.24 2.31
CA ALA A 10 9.18 3.93 2.63
C ALA A 10 7.72 3.76 2.21
N HIS A 11 7.06 4.82 1.72
CA HIS A 11 5.66 4.75 1.32
C HIS A 11 5.36 5.79 0.24
N ILE A 12 5.57 5.42 -1.01
CA ILE A 12 5.12 6.22 -2.16
C ILE A 12 4.00 5.52 -2.91
N HIS A 13 3.31 6.29 -3.73
CA HIS A 13 2.41 5.79 -4.75
C HIS A 13 2.81 6.41 -6.09
N LEU A 14 2.80 5.59 -7.13
CA LEU A 14 2.94 6.02 -8.51
C LEU A 14 1.76 5.43 -9.28
N TRP A 15 1.11 6.25 -10.09
CA TRP A 15 0.00 5.79 -10.93
C TRP A 15 0.01 6.50 -12.28
N ASP A 16 -0.21 5.72 -13.32
CA ASP A 16 -0.33 6.19 -14.70
C ASP A 16 -1.75 5.92 -15.19
N LEU A 17 -2.56 6.97 -15.31
CA LEU A 17 -3.95 6.85 -15.75
C LEU A 17 -4.07 6.31 -17.18
N SER A 18 -3.02 6.41 -18.01
CA SER A 18 -3.04 5.82 -19.36
C SER A 18 -3.09 4.29 -19.35
N THR A 19 -2.77 3.65 -18.23
CA THR A 19 -2.87 2.20 -18.05
C THR A 19 -4.30 1.71 -17.82
N GLY A 20 -5.22 2.60 -17.41
CA GLY A 20 -6.59 2.24 -17.02
C GLY A 20 -6.70 1.44 -15.71
N LEU A 21 -5.61 1.34 -14.93
CA LEU A 21 -5.59 0.59 -13.67
C LEU A 21 -6.21 1.36 -12.50
N TYR A 22 -6.36 2.68 -12.61
CA TYR A 22 -6.68 3.57 -11.48
C TYR A 22 -7.93 4.44 -11.74
N PRO A 23 -9.10 3.85 -12.00
CA PRO A 23 -10.30 4.60 -12.36
C PRO A 23 -10.76 5.60 -11.28
N HIS A 24 -10.38 5.37 -10.02
CA HIS A 24 -10.69 6.28 -8.91
C HIS A 24 -9.87 7.59 -8.91
N PHE A 25 -8.84 7.69 -9.75
CA PHE A 25 -8.06 8.90 -9.98
C PHE A 25 -8.31 9.53 -11.37
N GLU A 26 -9.21 8.96 -12.18
CA GLU A 26 -9.52 9.53 -13.51
C GLU A 26 -10.38 10.79 -13.42
N GLU A 27 -11.22 10.90 -12.38
CA GLU A 27 -12.09 12.05 -12.15
C GLU A 27 -11.96 12.55 -10.71
N PRO A 28 -11.99 13.87 -10.48
CA PRO A 28 -12.05 14.44 -9.13
C PRO A 28 -13.27 13.96 -8.35
N SER A 29 -13.11 13.78 -7.05
CA SER A 29 -14.18 13.45 -6.12
C SER A 29 -14.04 14.24 -4.82
N ASP A 30 -15.17 14.47 -4.16
CA ASP A 30 -15.22 14.93 -2.78
C ASP A 30 -15.61 13.75 -1.89
N SER A 31 -14.75 13.40 -0.95
CA SER A 31 -15.01 12.32 0.01
C SER A 31 -14.46 12.66 1.39
N PHE A 32 -14.51 11.71 2.33
CA PHE A 32 -13.98 11.92 3.68
C PHE A 32 -12.47 12.13 3.72
N ILE A 33 -11.73 11.69 2.69
CA ILE A 33 -10.29 11.96 2.53
C ILE A 33 -10.02 13.35 1.93
N GLY A 34 -11.06 14.13 1.64
CA GLY A 34 -10.97 15.47 1.06
C GLY A 34 -11.29 15.50 -0.44
N ASN A 35 -10.98 16.63 -1.06
CA ASN A 35 -11.14 16.85 -2.49
C ASN A 35 -9.92 16.27 -3.24
N THR A 36 -10.16 15.44 -4.25
CA THR A 36 -9.09 14.74 -4.99
C THR A 36 -8.68 15.42 -6.31
N ALA A 37 -9.11 16.66 -6.58
CA ALA A 37 -8.87 17.30 -7.87
C ALA A 37 -7.38 17.43 -8.25
N GLU A 38 -6.51 17.75 -7.28
CA GLU A 38 -5.07 17.91 -7.52
C GLU A 38 -4.34 16.58 -7.84
N ILE A 39 -4.93 15.46 -7.40
CA ILE A 39 -4.37 14.11 -7.58
C ILE A 39 -5.10 13.30 -8.67
N ALA A 40 -6.16 13.85 -9.26
CA ALA A 40 -6.92 13.24 -10.37
C ALA A 40 -6.17 13.39 -11.71
N ARG A 41 -4.94 12.89 -11.75
CA ARG A 41 -3.99 12.95 -12.86
C ARG A 41 -2.91 11.89 -12.67
N SER A 42 -2.16 11.52 -13.70
CA SER A 42 -0.98 10.66 -13.52
C SER A 42 0.06 11.33 -12.59
N TYR A 43 0.67 10.53 -11.72
CA TYR A 43 1.78 10.91 -10.87
C TYR A 43 2.90 9.87 -11.03
N LEU A 44 3.98 10.28 -11.68
CA LEU A 44 5.01 9.39 -12.20
C LEU A 44 6.38 9.67 -11.58
N LEU A 45 7.27 8.69 -11.65
CA LEU A 45 8.60 8.76 -11.04
C LEU A 45 9.41 10.02 -11.40
N PRO A 46 9.42 10.55 -12.64
CA PRO A 46 10.15 11.78 -12.95
C PRO A 46 9.67 13.00 -12.16
N GLU A 47 8.37 13.08 -11.87
CA GLU A 47 7.80 14.15 -11.05
C GLU A 47 8.24 13.99 -9.60
N LEU A 48 8.07 12.80 -9.02
CA LEU A 48 8.53 12.49 -7.66
C LEU A 48 10.03 12.79 -7.46
N LEU A 49 10.88 12.43 -8.42
CA LEU A 49 12.32 12.69 -8.35
C LEU A 49 12.66 14.19 -8.39
N ALA A 50 11.79 15.02 -8.97
CA ALA A 50 12.00 16.46 -9.09
C ALA A 50 11.54 17.24 -7.85
N GLU A 51 10.62 16.72 -7.04
CA GLU A 51 10.04 17.42 -5.88
C GLU A 51 11.06 17.81 -4.82
N GLY A 52 12.09 16.98 -4.63
CA GLY A 52 13.19 17.25 -3.68
C GLY A 52 14.13 18.37 -4.12
N GLY A 53 14.04 18.82 -5.37
CA GLY A 53 14.91 19.84 -5.95
C GLY A 53 16.39 19.50 -5.78
N ALA A 54 17.18 20.48 -5.35
CA ALA A 54 18.61 20.29 -5.04
C ALA A 54 18.86 19.93 -3.57
N GLU A 55 17.82 19.87 -2.73
CA GLU A 55 17.96 19.71 -1.28
C GLU A 55 17.77 18.26 -0.82
N VAL A 56 16.91 17.51 -1.51
CA VAL A 56 16.58 16.12 -1.18
C VAL A 56 16.81 15.22 -2.37
N ILE A 57 17.60 14.17 -2.17
CA ILE A 57 17.83 13.10 -3.15
C ILE A 57 17.10 11.84 -2.67
N LEU A 58 16.13 11.39 -3.46
CA LEU A 58 15.46 10.12 -3.25
C LEU A 58 16.36 8.97 -3.68
N GLU A 59 17.01 8.32 -2.71
CA GLU A 59 17.94 7.23 -2.93
C GLU A 59 17.19 5.94 -3.29
N LYS A 60 16.15 5.63 -2.51
CA LYS A 60 15.30 4.45 -2.70
C LYS A 60 13.86 4.78 -2.39
N ALA A 61 12.97 4.03 -3.02
CA ALA A 61 11.54 4.13 -2.83
C ALA A 61 10.91 2.75 -2.65
N VAL A 62 9.91 2.70 -1.78
CA VAL A 62 8.98 1.57 -1.65
C VAL A 62 7.64 2.03 -2.21
N HIS A 63 7.19 1.41 -3.31
CA HIS A 63 5.84 1.64 -3.81
C HIS A 63 4.88 0.73 -3.07
N VAL A 64 3.75 1.30 -2.64
CA VAL A 64 2.63 0.59 -2.04
C VAL A 64 1.47 0.64 -3.02
N GLU A 65 0.78 -0.49 -3.21
CA GLU A 65 -0.36 -0.64 -4.13
C GLU A 65 -1.34 0.54 -4.04
N ALA A 66 -1.93 0.95 -5.15
CA ALA A 66 -2.80 2.13 -5.22
C ALA A 66 -4.23 1.75 -5.64
N PHE A 67 -4.81 0.71 -5.02
CA PHE A 67 -6.15 0.20 -5.35
C PHE A 67 -6.33 -0.11 -6.86
N PRO A 68 -5.41 -0.85 -7.49
CA PRO A 68 -5.52 -1.14 -8.92
C PRO A 68 -6.74 -2.02 -9.22
N THR A 69 -7.31 -1.86 -10.40
CA THR A 69 -8.33 -2.79 -10.93
C THR A 69 -7.74 -4.17 -11.22
N GLU A 70 -6.48 -4.23 -11.67
CA GLU A 70 -5.73 -5.47 -11.90
C GLU A 70 -4.43 -5.49 -11.09
N ARG A 71 -4.45 -6.21 -9.97
CA ARG A 71 -3.40 -6.22 -8.92
C ARG A 71 -2.03 -6.68 -9.41
N VAL A 72 -1.98 -7.73 -10.23
CA VAL A 72 -0.72 -8.27 -10.76
C VAL A 72 -0.17 -7.36 -11.86
N GLU A 73 -1.05 -6.70 -12.60
CA GLU A 73 -0.67 -5.81 -13.69
C GLU A 73 -0.03 -4.52 -13.17
N GLU A 74 -0.53 -3.94 -12.06
CA GLU A 74 0.15 -2.84 -11.35
C GLU A 74 1.60 -3.23 -11.01
N THR A 75 1.79 -4.38 -10.35
CA THR A 75 3.12 -4.88 -9.99
C THR A 75 4.01 -5.09 -11.21
N ARG A 76 3.45 -5.62 -12.31
CA ARG A 76 4.18 -5.83 -13.57
C ARG A 76 4.67 -4.51 -14.17
N VAL A 77 3.81 -3.49 -14.21
CA VAL A 77 4.14 -2.16 -14.73
C VAL A 77 5.25 -1.52 -13.88
N LEU A 78 5.15 -1.58 -12.56
CA LEU A 78 6.12 -0.98 -11.64
C LEU A 78 7.46 -1.73 -11.62
N GLN A 79 7.45 -3.06 -11.70
CA GLN A 79 8.68 -3.84 -11.88
C GLN A 79 9.36 -3.46 -13.20
N SER A 80 8.58 -3.33 -14.28
CA SER A 80 9.11 -2.94 -15.59
C SER A 80 9.69 -1.53 -15.59
N LEU A 81 9.11 -0.61 -14.81
CA LEU A 81 9.68 0.71 -14.55
C LEU A 81 11.04 0.58 -13.87
N ALA A 82 11.11 -0.19 -12.78
CA ALA A 82 12.36 -0.38 -12.03
C ALA A 82 13.47 -1.02 -12.87
N ASP A 83 13.13 -2.01 -13.69
CA ASP A 83 14.08 -2.72 -14.57
C ASP A 83 14.55 -1.87 -15.76
N GLY A 84 13.78 -0.85 -16.13
CA GLY A 84 14.01 0.02 -17.29
C GLY A 84 14.28 1.47 -16.91
N ALA A 85 13.32 2.34 -17.22
CA ALA A 85 13.50 3.79 -17.16
C ALA A 85 13.59 4.36 -15.73
N GLY A 86 13.28 3.56 -14.71
CA GLY A 86 13.24 3.98 -13.31
C GLY A 86 14.58 3.91 -12.57
N GLU A 87 15.66 3.50 -13.26
CA GLU A 87 17.01 3.38 -12.67
C GLU A 87 17.00 2.57 -11.36
N GLY A 88 16.27 1.44 -11.36
CA GLY A 88 16.09 0.57 -10.20
C GLY A 88 15.01 1.00 -9.20
N LYS A 89 14.25 2.07 -9.45
CA LYS A 89 13.13 2.52 -8.58
C LYS A 89 11.77 2.10 -9.15
N PRO A 90 10.82 1.70 -8.28
CA PRO A 90 10.98 1.48 -6.84
C PRO A 90 11.77 0.19 -6.54
N GLN A 91 12.55 0.19 -5.46
CA GLN A 91 13.37 -0.96 -5.05
C GLN A 91 12.57 -2.04 -4.33
N ALA A 92 11.40 -1.68 -3.79
CA ALA A 92 10.48 -2.60 -3.16
C ALA A 92 9.04 -2.28 -3.57
N LEU A 93 8.23 -3.32 -3.68
CA LEU A 93 6.81 -3.29 -3.98
C LEU A 93 6.06 -3.94 -2.82
N VAL A 94 5.14 -3.19 -2.23
CA VAL A 94 4.11 -3.69 -1.32
C VAL A 94 2.83 -3.84 -2.14
N VAL A 95 2.51 -5.08 -2.50
CA VAL A 95 1.52 -5.41 -3.52
C VAL A 95 0.14 -5.65 -2.92
N ASN A 96 -0.90 -5.65 -3.75
CA ASN A 96 -2.24 -6.05 -3.32
C ASN A 96 -2.45 -7.57 -3.49
N VAL A 97 -2.90 -8.22 -2.43
CA VAL A 97 -3.42 -9.61 -2.43
C VAL A 97 -4.65 -9.63 -1.53
N ASP A 98 -5.71 -10.30 -1.97
CA ASP A 98 -6.86 -10.54 -1.10
C ASP A 98 -6.63 -11.82 -0.28
N LEU A 99 -6.42 -11.69 1.02
CA LEU A 99 -6.23 -12.84 1.91
C LEU A 99 -7.56 -13.50 2.31
N ALA A 100 -8.72 -12.89 2.01
CA ALA A 100 -10.02 -13.40 2.40
C ALA A 100 -10.60 -14.46 1.44
N VAL A 101 -9.81 -14.96 0.50
CA VAL A 101 -10.23 -15.93 -0.52
C VAL A 101 -9.36 -17.19 -0.50
N ASP A 102 -9.94 -18.31 -0.92
CA ASP A 102 -9.29 -19.63 -0.86
C ASP A 102 -8.03 -19.73 -1.74
N ASP A 103 -7.90 -18.87 -2.76
CA ASP A 103 -6.77 -18.86 -3.70
C ASP A 103 -5.69 -17.81 -3.38
N ALA A 104 -5.68 -17.28 -2.15
CA ALA A 104 -4.72 -16.25 -1.72
C ALA A 104 -3.26 -16.66 -1.97
N GLU A 105 -2.86 -17.91 -1.68
CA GLU A 105 -1.49 -18.39 -1.93
C GLU A 105 -1.12 -18.31 -3.42
N ALA A 106 -2.05 -18.64 -4.32
CA ALA A 106 -1.81 -18.53 -5.76
C ALA A 106 -1.59 -17.06 -6.18
N GLN A 107 -2.38 -16.12 -5.62
CA GLN A 107 -2.18 -14.69 -5.85
C GLN A 107 -0.82 -14.21 -5.33
N ILE A 108 -0.39 -14.68 -4.15
CA ILE A 108 0.95 -14.39 -3.60
C ILE A 108 2.04 -14.89 -4.56
N ILE A 109 1.92 -16.12 -5.05
CA ILE A 109 2.89 -16.72 -5.99
C ILE A 109 2.99 -15.87 -7.26
N ASP A 110 1.86 -15.40 -7.80
CA ASP A 110 1.87 -14.55 -8.99
C ASP A 110 2.54 -13.20 -8.74
N GLN A 111 2.30 -12.57 -7.59
CA GLN A 111 3.00 -11.36 -7.20
C GLN A 111 4.51 -11.57 -6.96
N LYS A 112 4.91 -12.72 -6.42
CA LYS A 112 6.32 -13.06 -6.15
C LYS A 112 7.13 -13.39 -7.39
N ARG A 113 6.51 -13.45 -8.59
CA ARG A 113 7.24 -13.49 -9.86
C ARG A 113 8.05 -12.22 -10.11
N PHE A 114 7.70 -11.12 -9.45
CA PHE A 114 8.39 -9.83 -9.58
C PHE A 114 9.45 -9.67 -8.49
N ALA A 115 10.68 -9.37 -8.92
CA ALA A 115 11.87 -9.41 -8.05
C ALA A 115 11.83 -8.38 -6.91
N ASN A 116 11.06 -7.30 -7.04
CA ASN A 116 10.96 -6.23 -6.04
C ASN A 116 9.80 -6.44 -5.06
N THR A 117 8.99 -7.49 -5.16
CA THR A 117 7.92 -7.78 -4.20
C THR A 117 8.48 -8.08 -2.81
N ARG A 118 8.09 -7.30 -1.79
CA ARG A 118 8.58 -7.42 -0.40
C ARG A 118 7.48 -7.52 0.64
N GLY A 119 6.28 -7.06 0.33
CA GLY A 119 5.16 -7.09 1.27
C GLY A 119 3.82 -7.07 0.56
N ILE A 120 2.77 -7.19 1.36
CA ILE A 120 1.38 -7.07 0.92
C ILE A 120 0.73 -5.94 1.70
N ARG A 121 -0.13 -5.17 1.03
CA ARG A 121 -1.12 -4.32 1.69
C ARG A 121 -2.51 -4.81 1.34
N GLN A 122 -3.36 -4.85 2.36
CA GLN A 122 -4.81 -4.90 2.20
C GLN A 122 -5.40 -3.85 3.14
N VAL A 123 -6.18 -2.91 2.61
CA VAL A 123 -6.73 -1.82 3.42
C VAL A 123 -7.87 -2.35 4.28
N MET A 124 -7.67 -2.31 5.60
CA MET A 124 -8.56 -2.92 6.60
C MET A 124 -9.42 -1.90 7.33
N ASN A 125 -9.33 -0.62 6.99
CA ASN A 125 -10.11 0.47 7.59
C ASN A 125 -11.62 0.19 7.54
N LEU A 126 -12.19 -0.12 8.71
CA LEU A 126 -13.61 -0.38 8.93
C LEU A 126 -14.12 0.60 9.97
N HIS A 127 -15.28 1.22 9.73
CA HIS A 127 -15.89 2.19 10.62
C HIS A 127 -17.41 2.02 10.64
N GLU A 128 -18.06 2.31 11.77
CA GLU A 128 -19.53 2.19 11.92
C GLU A 128 -20.28 3.10 10.92
N ASN A 129 -19.77 4.31 10.71
CA ASN A 129 -20.16 5.15 9.58
C ASN A 129 -19.53 4.64 8.28
N ALA A 130 -20.36 4.05 7.42
CA ALA A 130 -19.94 3.52 6.11
C ALA A 130 -19.24 4.55 5.21
N ALA A 131 -19.49 5.86 5.40
CA ALA A 131 -18.82 6.91 4.65
C ALA A 131 -17.31 7.00 4.94
N TYR A 132 -16.83 6.42 6.05
CA TYR A 132 -15.42 6.37 6.44
C TYR A 132 -14.79 4.99 6.20
N SER A 133 -15.57 4.02 5.73
CA SER A 133 -15.09 2.68 5.46
C SER A 133 -14.60 2.57 4.02
N TYR A 134 -13.49 1.88 3.80
CA TYR A 134 -12.96 1.60 2.47
C TYR A 134 -13.64 0.39 1.79
N GLY A 135 -14.90 0.13 2.15
CA GLY A 135 -15.62 -1.08 1.71
C GLY A 135 -15.06 -2.39 2.28
N ALA A 136 -14.12 -2.32 3.23
CA ALA A 136 -13.50 -3.49 3.85
C ALA A 136 -14.52 -4.27 4.70
N PRO A 137 -14.57 -5.62 4.61
CA PRO A 137 -15.20 -6.44 5.64
C PRO A 137 -14.38 -6.43 6.93
N ASP A 138 -14.95 -6.97 8.01
CA ASP A 138 -14.18 -7.25 9.22
C ASP A 138 -13.26 -8.46 8.99
N TYR A 139 -12.05 -8.19 8.49
CA TYR A 139 -11.05 -9.22 8.20
C TYR A 139 -10.58 -9.99 9.43
N LEU A 140 -10.52 -9.35 10.61
CA LEU A 140 -10.11 -10.03 11.85
C LEU A 140 -11.17 -11.04 12.33
N ALA A 141 -12.43 -10.85 11.91
CA ALA A 141 -13.51 -11.82 12.14
C ALA A 141 -13.60 -12.90 11.05
N ASN A 142 -12.82 -12.80 9.96
CA ASN A 142 -12.85 -13.76 8.86
C ASN A 142 -11.82 -14.89 9.09
N PRO A 143 -12.26 -16.14 9.32
CA PRO A 143 -11.34 -17.25 9.58
C PRO A 143 -10.42 -17.58 8.39
N VAL A 144 -10.89 -17.41 7.14
CA VAL A 144 -10.08 -17.63 5.93
C VAL A 144 -8.96 -16.60 5.87
N TRP A 145 -9.27 -15.34 6.17
CA TRP A 145 -8.26 -14.28 6.22
C TRP A 145 -7.23 -14.54 7.31
N MET A 146 -7.68 -14.95 8.50
CA MET A 146 -6.79 -15.26 9.63
C MET A 146 -5.85 -16.44 9.31
N GLU A 147 -6.36 -17.49 8.64
CA GLU A 147 -5.55 -18.62 8.20
C GLU A 147 -4.54 -18.22 7.10
N ASN A 148 -5.00 -17.46 6.10
CA ASN A 148 -4.14 -17.02 5.00
C ASN A 148 -3.10 -15.97 5.41
N PHE A 149 -3.28 -15.27 6.53
CA PHE A 149 -2.27 -14.36 7.05
C PHE A 149 -0.94 -15.08 7.34
N ASP A 150 -0.99 -16.36 7.74
CA ASP A 150 0.21 -17.18 8.01
C ASP A 150 1.05 -17.43 6.74
N LEU A 151 0.47 -17.27 5.54
CA LEU A 151 1.19 -17.41 4.27
C LEU A 151 2.31 -16.36 4.15
N LEU A 152 2.15 -15.17 4.75
CA LEU A 152 3.15 -14.11 4.69
C LEU A 152 4.48 -14.56 5.30
N ARG A 153 4.42 -15.30 6.40
CA ARG A 153 5.60 -15.92 7.03
C ARG A 153 6.26 -16.93 6.09
N SER A 154 5.47 -17.81 5.47
CA SER A 154 5.98 -18.85 4.57
C SER A 154 6.60 -18.29 3.30
N HIS A 155 6.15 -17.11 2.87
CA HIS A 155 6.63 -16.41 1.68
C HIS A 155 7.62 -15.28 1.96
N ASP A 156 8.03 -15.05 3.21
CA ASP A 156 8.94 -13.96 3.60
C ASP A 156 8.44 -12.58 3.11
N LEU A 157 7.19 -12.25 3.47
CA LEU A 157 6.51 -11.01 3.10
C LEU A 157 6.14 -10.21 4.36
N THR A 158 6.30 -8.89 4.29
CA THR A 158 5.74 -7.96 5.28
C THR A 158 4.25 -7.72 5.04
N PHE A 159 3.57 -7.18 6.06
CA PHE A 159 2.20 -6.67 5.94
C PHE A 159 2.13 -5.19 6.26
N ASP A 160 1.65 -4.40 5.31
CA ASP A 160 1.32 -3.00 5.51
C ASP A 160 -0.10 -2.90 6.07
N LEU A 161 -0.17 -2.48 7.33
CA LEU A 161 -1.39 -2.45 8.13
C LEU A 161 -2.01 -1.05 8.09
N GLN A 162 -3.05 -0.90 7.27
CA GLN A 162 -3.86 0.33 7.21
C GLN A 162 -5.19 0.11 7.93
N ILE A 163 -5.34 0.73 9.10
CA ILE A 163 -6.47 0.57 10.02
C ILE A 163 -6.80 1.89 10.73
N TYR A 164 -7.92 1.92 11.44
CA TYR A 164 -8.28 2.98 12.38
C TYR A 164 -7.87 2.68 13.83
N PRO A 165 -7.82 3.70 14.73
CA PRO A 165 -7.37 3.53 16.11
C PRO A 165 -8.16 2.47 16.90
N HIS A 166 -9.47 2.39 16.72
CA HIS A 166 -10.31 1.41 17.41
C HIS A 166 -10.01 -0.05 17.01
N GLN A 167 -9.39 -0.28 15.85
CA GLN A 167 -8.97 -1.61 15.39
C GLN A 167 -7.59 -2.03 15.94
N MET A 168 -6.80 -1.10 16.51
CA MET A 168 -5.41 -1.35 16.92
C MET A 168 -5.27 -2.49 17.93
N ALA A 169 -6.20 -2.64 18.87
CA ALA A 169 -6.12 -3.71 19.87
C ALA A 169 -6.23 -5.10 19.24
N GLY A 170 -7.12 -5.26 18.25
CA GLY A 170 -7.27 -6.52 17.50
C GLY A 170 -6.03 -6.81 16.65
N CYS A 171 -5.52 -5.81 15.94
CA CYS A 171 -4.32 -5.98 15.12
C CYS A 171 -3.04 -6.19 15.96
N ALA A 172 -2.95 -5.63 17.16
CA ALA A 172 -1.87 -5.93 18.08
C ALA A 172 -1.89 -7.39 18.55
N ALA A 173 -3.09 -7.97 18.75
CA ALA A 173 -3.23 -9.39 19.05
C ALA A 173 -2.85 -10.27 17.85
N LEU A 174 -3.18 -9.86 16.62
CA LEU A 174 -2.71 -10.52 15.39
C LEU A 174 -1.18 -10.50 15.30
N ALA A 175 -0.56 -9.34 15.53
CA ALA A 175 0.89 -9.19 15.53
C ALA A 175 1.58 -10.06 16.60
N ALA A 176 1.00 -10.15 17.78
CA ALA A 176 1.51 -11.00 18.85
C ALA A 176 1.42 -12.51 18.53
N GLN A 177 0.43 -12.91 17.71
CA GLN A 177 0.28 -14.29 17.23
C GLN A 177 1.22 -14.62 16.06
N ASN A 178 1.73 -13.60 15.35
CA ASN A 178 2.54 -13.72 14.15
C ASN A 178 3.87 -12.93 14.27
N PRO A 179 4.72 -13.22 15.28
CA PRO A 179 5.91 -12.42 15.55
C PRO A 179 6.96 -12.46 14.44
N GLU A 180 6.93 -13.46 13.54
CA GLU A 180 7.82 -13.55 12.39
C GLU A 180 7.39 -12.69 11.20
N VAL A 181 6.14 -12.22 11.16
CA VAL A 181 5.65 -11.35 10.09
C VAL A 181 5.97 -9.89 10.45
N GLY A 182 6.78 -9.24 9.62
CA GLY A 182 7.01 -7.80 9.76
C GLY A 182 5.74 -7.02 9.45
N ILE A 183 5.16 -6.35 10.45
CA ILE A 183 3.95 -5.53 10.29
C ILE A 183 4.31 -4.05 10.36
N VAL A 184 3.92 -3.28 9.34
CA VAL A 184 4.18 -1.84 9.22
C VAL A 184 2.86 -1.09 9.39
N LEU A 185 2.70 -0.34 10.47
CA LEU A 185 1.51 0.49 10.67
C LEU A 185 1.54 1.72 9.73
N ASN A 186 0.62 1.77 8.78
CA ASN A 186 0.48 2.88 7.84
C ASN A 186 -0.08 4.13 8.55
N HIS A 187 0.42 5.31 8.16
CA HIS A 187 -0.07 6.63 8.58
C HIS A 187 -0.31 6.80 10.10
N ALA A 188 0.48 6.10 10.93
CA ALA A 188 0.32 6.04 12.38
C ALA A 188 -1.11 5.67 12.86
N GLY A 189 -1.84 4.87 12.07
CA GLY A 189 -3.20 4.42 12.38
C GLY A 189 -4.33 5.34 11.93
N MET A 190 -4.04 6.29 11.04
CA MET A 190 -5.00 7.05 10.21
C MET A 190 -6.27 7.54 10.94
N PHE A 191 -6.15 8.49 11.87
CA PHE A 191 -7.31 9.06 12.58
C PHE A 191 -8.36 9.64 11.61
N VAL A 192 -9.62 9.23 11.76
CA VAL A 192 -10.72 9.70 10.91
C VAL A 192 -11.73 10.53 11.69
N ASP A 193 -11.94 10.21 12.97
CA ASP A 193 -12.71 11.06 13.85
C ASP A 193 -11.82 12.14 14.45
N ARG A 194 -12.41 13.32 14.65
CA ARG A 194 -11.75 14.46 15.31
C ARG A 194 -11.95 14.42 16.83
N THR A 195 -12.08 13.22 17.39
CA THR A 195 -12.21 13.00 18.83
C THR A 195 -10.96 12.33 19.38
N PRO A 196 -10.67 12.41 20.70
CA PRO A 196 -9.55 11.69 21.29
C PRO A 196 -9.63 10.16 21.16
N ALA A 197 -10.81 9.60 20.87
CA ALA A 197 -10.99 8.17 20.61
C ALA A 197 -10.57 7.77 19.17
N GLY A 198 -10.41 8.77 18.28
CA GLY A 198 -9.92 8.63 16.91
C GLY A 198 -10.96 8.14 15.91
#